data_AF-A0AAI8BX73-F1
#
_entry.id   AF-A0AAI8BX73-F1
#
_cell.length_a   1.000
_cell.length_b   1.000
_cell.length_c   1.000
_cell.angle_alpha   90.00
_cell.angle_beta   90.00
_cell.angle_gamma   90.00
#
_symmetry.space_group_name_H-M   'P 1'
#
loop_
_entity.id
_entity.type
_entity.pdbx_description
1 polymer ?
#
loop_
_entity_poly.entity_id
_entity_poly.type
_entity_poly.pdbx_seq_one_letter_code
_entity_poly.pdbx_strand_id
1 'polypeptide(L)' 'MKINALFWVYLVTAVLVILTISSQLGTMFKWIFTGTLIGQLLLLTMVYKILTDDYETDKTFEDFYEDRPDLGK' A
#
# COMPACT_ATOMS: atom_id res chain seq x y z
N MET A 1 -7.57 -15.78 -7.55
CA MET A 1 -6.87 -15.40 -6.30
C MET A 1 -7.21 -13.95 -6.03
N LYS A 2 -7.96 -13.65 -4.96
CA LYS A 2 -8.20 -12.26 -4.54
C LYS A 2 -6.82 -11.60 -4.44
N ILE A 3 -6.54 -10.55 -5.21
CA ILE A 3 -5.30 -9.81 -5.03
C ILE A 3 -5.44 -9.17 -3.65
N ASN A 4 -4.72 -9.71 -2.67
CA ASN A 4 -4.79 -9.26 -1.28
C ASN A 4 -4.56 -7.75 -1.26
N ALA A 5 -5.48 -6.96 -0.68
CA ALA A 5 -5.35 -5.52 -0.54
C ALA A 5 -3.96 -5.11 0.01
N LEU A 6 -3.40 -5.92 0.91
CA LEU A 6 -2.05 -5.73 1.46
C LEU A 6 -0.94 -5.78 0.39
N PHE A 7 -1.08 -6.58 -0.67
CA PHE A 7 -0.11 -6.60 -1.76
C PHE A 7 0.04 -5.21 -2.40
N TRP A 8 -1.08 -4.54 -2.70
CA TRP A 8 -1.04 -3.19 -3.27
C TRP A 8 -0.42 -2.19 -2.29
N VAL A 9 -0.77 -2.29 -1.01
CA VAL A 9 -0.19 -1.44 0.05
C VAL A 9 1.32 -1.61 0.13
N TYR A 10 1.81 -2.86 0.18
CA TYR A 10 3.24 -3.13 0.23
C TYR A 10 3.95 -2.66 -1.04
N LEU A 11 3.36 -2.87 -2.21
CA LEU A 11 3.93 -2.43 -3.49
C LEU A 11 4.09 -0.91 -3.53
N VAL A 12 3.02 -0.15 -3.23
CA VAL A 12 3.06 1.32 -3.24
C VAL A 12 4.03 1.85 -2.18
N THR A 13 4.03 1.25 -0.98
CA THR A 13 4.96 1.62 0.09
C THR A 13 6.41 1.38 -0.32
N ALA A 14 6.73 0.24 -0.92
CA ALA A 14 8.07 -0.05 -1.40
C ALA A 14 8.54 0.97 -2.45
N VAL A 15 7.66 1.34 -3.40
CA VAL A 15 7.96 2.39 -4.39
C VAL A 15 8.24 3.74 -3.72
N LEU A 16 7.45 4.13 -2.72
CA LEU A 16 7.67 5.38 -1.98
C LEU A 16 9.00 5.37 -1.21
N VAL A 17 9.34 4.26 -0.56
CA VAL A 17 10.63 4.10 0.15
C VAL A 17 11.79 4.21 -0.83
N ILE A 18 11.72 3.53 -1.98
CA ILE A 18 12.74 3.62 -3.03
C ILE A 18 12.90 5.07 -3.49
N LEU A 19 11.81 5.77 -3.81
CA LEU A 19 11.86 7.17 -4.23
C LEU A 19 12.47 8.08 -3.17
N THR A 20 12.12 7.85 -1.89
CA THR A 20 12.65 8.60 -0.76
C THR A 20 14.16 8.41 -0.64
N ILE A 21 14.64 7.16 -0.68
CA ILE A 21 16.07 6.86 -0.65
C ILE A 21 16.78 7.47 -1.87
N SER A 22 16.25 7.25 -3.08
CA SER A 22 16.80 7.81 -4.32
C SER A 22 16.91 9.33 -4.29
N SER A 23 15.98 10.03 -3.62
CA SER A 23 16.00 11.48 -3.45
C SER A 23 17.21 11.97 -2.63
N GLN A 24 17.74 11.14 -1.75
CA GLN A 24 18.88 11.46 -0.89
C GLN A 24 20.23 11.03 -1.50
N LEU A 25 20.22 10.08 -2.43
CA LEU A 25 21.44 9.51 -3.05
C LEU A 25 21.96 10.32 -4.25
N GLY A 26 21.46 11.54 -4.48
CA GLY A 26 21.87 12.34 -5.64
C GLY A 26 21.41 11.78 -7.00
N THR A 27 20.35 10.96 -7.00
CA THR A 27 19.76 10.42 -8.23
C THR A 27 19.28 11.56 -9.13
N MET A 28 19.44 11.44 -10.45
CA MET A 28 19.01 12.48 -11.39
C MET A 28 17.51 12.77 -11.24
N PHE A 29 17.16 14.06 -11.16
CA PHE A 29 15.79 14.54 -10.98
C PHE A 29 14.79 13.91 -11.96
N LYS A 30 15.16 13.69 -13.23
CA LYS A 30 14.29 13.07 -14.24
C LYS A 30 13.76 11.70 -13.81
N TRP A 31 14.60 10.88 -13.17
CA TRP A 31 14.22 9.56 -12.69
C TRP A 31 13.30 9.64 -11.47
N ILE A 32 13.62 10.53 -10.53
CA ILE A 32 12.79 10.76 -9.35
C ILE A 32 11.41 11.25 -9.79
N PHE A 33 11.36 12.29 -10.62
CA PHE A 33 10.12 12.88 -11.12
C PHE A 33 9.24 11.88 -11.88
N THR A 34 9.83 11.14 -12.82
CA THR A 34 9.10 10.11 -13.59
C THR A 34 8.59 9.00 -12.66
N GLY A 35 9.42 8.56 -11.72
CA GLY A 35 9.04 7.57 -10.72
C GLY A 35 7.93 8.06 -9.79
N THR A 36 7.92 9.34 -9.41
CA THR A 36 6.83 9.96 -8.64
C THR A 36 5.51 9.94 -9.40
N LEU A 37 5.51 10.27 -10.70
CA LEU A 37 4.29 10.20 -11.52
C LEU A 37 3.76 8.76 -11.62
N ILE A 38 4.65 7.78 -11.81
CA ILE A 38 4.27 6.35 -11.81
C ILE A 38 3.72 5.96 -10.43
N GLY A 39 4.37 6.39 -9.35
CA GLY A 39 3.93 6.13 -7.98
C GLY A 39 2.54 6.68 -7.68
N GLN A 40 2.23 7.87 -8.20
CA GLN A 40 0.88 8.46 -8.08
C GLN A 40 -0.17 7.65 -8.84
N LEU A 41 0.13 7.19 -10.05
CA LEU A 41 -0.77 6.30 -10.80
C LEU A 41 -0.98 4.96 -10.07
N LEU A 42 0.07 4.39 -9.49
CA LEU A 42 -0.01 3.18 -8.66
C LEU A 42 -0.86 3.40 -7.40
N LEU A 43 -0.71 4.55 -6.74
CA LEU A 43 -1.52 4.92 -5.58
C LEU A 43 -3.01 5.00 -5.94
N LEU A 44 -3.36 5.68 -7.04
CA LEU A 44 -4.75 5.75 -7.52
C LEU A 44 -5.30 4.36 -7.86
N THR A 45 -4.48 3.52 -8.50
CA THR A 45 -4.86 2.14 -8.84
C THR A 45 -5.10 1.29 -7.58
N MET A 46 -4.22 1.41 -6.58
CA MET A 46 -4.38 0.74 -5.29
C MET A 46 -5.67 1.18 -4.60
N VAL A 47 -5.91 2.49 -4.48
CA VAL A 47 -7.11 3.03 -3.83
C VAL A 47 -8.36 2.51 -4.52
N TYR A 48 -8.42 2.60 -5.85
CA TYR A 48 -9.54 2.07 -6.62
C TYR A 48 -9.76 0.58 -6.31
N LYS A 49 -8.70 -0.23 -6.43
CA LYS A 49 -8.81 -1.68 -6.22
C LYS A 49 -9.23 -2.07 -4.81
N ILE A 50 -8.73 -1.38 -3.79
CA ILE A 50 -9.10 -1.65 -2.39
C ILE A 50 -10.55 -1.24 -2.13
N LEU A 51 -10.97 -0.07 -2.63
CA LEU A 51 -12.33 0.42 -2.40
C LEU A 51 -13.39 -0.36 -3.19
N THR A 52 -13.02 -0.99 -4.30
CA THR A 52 -13.91 -1.86 -5.09
C THR A 52 -13.73 -3.34 -4.79
N ASP A 53 -12.88 -3.72 -3.83
CA ASP A 53 -12.71 -5.12 -3.48
C ASP A 53 -13.95 -5.63 -2.73
N ASP A 54 -14.38 -6.83 -3.08
CA ASP A 54 -15.49 -7.51 -2.42
C ASP A 54 -14.96 -8.18 -1.14
N TYR A 55 -14.79 -7.33 -0.13
CA TYR A 55 -14.24 -7.66 1.17
C TYR A 55 -15.36 -7.97 2.16
N GLU A 56 -15.46 -9.24 2.51
CA GLU A 56 -16.29 -9.72 3.61
C GLU A 56 -15.37 -10.13 4.77
N THR A 57 -15.78 -9.78 5.99
CA THR A 57 -15.09 -10.17 7.20
C THR A 57 -16.10 -10.49 8.30
N ASP A 58 -15.82 -11.50 9.10
CA ASP A 58 -16.62 -11.84 10.29
C ASP A 58 -16.24 -10.94 11.48
N LYS A 59 -15.27 -10.03 11.29
CA LYS A 59 -14.78 -9.10 12.33
C LYS A 59 -15.76 -7.97 12.58
N THR A 60 -15.94 -7.66 13.84
CA THR A 60 -16.77 -6.55 14.32
C THR A 60 -15.90 -5.43 14.91
N PHE A 61 -16.47 -4.26 15.15
CA PHE A 61 -15.77 -3.18 15.86
C PHE A 61 -15.34 -3.58 17.29
N GLU A 62 -16.02 -4.55 17.90
CA GLU A 62 -15.68 -5.08 19.22
C GLU A 62 -14.38 -5.89 19.20
N ASP A 63 -14.02 -6.46 18.05
CA ASP A 63 -12.74 -7.13 17.80
C ASP A 63 -11.59 -6.13 17.55
N PHE A 64 -11.86 -4.82 17.67
CA PHE A 64 -10.91 -3.74 17.42
C PHE A 64 -10.21 -3.90 16.05
N TYR A 65 -8.90 -3.67 15.98
CA TYR A 65 -8.06 -4.00 14.82
C TYR A 65 -7.44 -5.40 14.92
N GLU A 66 -7.97 -6.28 15.76
CA GLU A 66 -7.36 -7.56 16.04
C GLU A 66 -7.72 -8.58 14.95
N ASP A 67 -6.91 -8.60 13.90
CA ASP A 67 -6.66 -9.80 13.09
C ASP A 67 -5.80 -10.85 13.85
N ARG A 68 -5.69 -10.71 15.19
CA ARG A 68 -4.79 -11.46 16.08
C ARG A 68 -5.56 -12.01 17.30
N PRO A 69 -6.28 -13.14 17.14
CA PRO A 69 -7.06 -13.75 18.23
C PRO A 69 -6.19 -14.28 19.40
N ASP A 70 -4.86 -14.21 19.29
CA ASP A 70 -3.86 -14.62 20.28
C ASP A 70 -3.55 -13.57 21.36
N LEU A 71 -3.93 -12.29 21.16
CA LEU A 71 -3.62 -11.20 22.08
C LEU A 71 -4.67 -10.99 23.19
N GLY A 72 -5.83 -11.63 23.09
CA GLY A 72 -6.94 -11.55 24.05
C GLY A 72 -6.96 -12.64 25.13
N LYS A 73 -5.79 -13.03 25.68
CA LYS A 73 -5.70 -13.94 26.84
C LYS A 73 -5.10 -13.26 28.06
#